data_AF-A0AAE2D6H5-F1
#
_entry.id   AF-A0AAE2D6H5-F1
#
_cell.length_a   1.000
_cell.length_b   1.000
_cell.length_c   1.000
_cell.angle_alpha   90.00
_cell.angle_beta   90.00
_cell.angle_gamma   90.00
#
_symmetry.space_group_name_H-M   'P 1'
#
loop_
_entity.id
_entity.type
_entity.pdbx_description
1 polymer ?
#
loop_
_entity_poly.entity_id
_entity_poly.type
_entity_poly.pdbx_seq_one_letter_code
_entity_poly.pdbx_strand_id
1 'polypeptide(L)'
;MPKVEYIGRPSLHFYGKFLSEIARNLKNRAKGRVVIKVTESEKFKEPCYYILENVIPLMSDQSGVRCRAWGRRIFRGRNLGCSLLPNTHEPDWRLLSPSEAEHLMSLSTKADMVAPDVPVDCIAQAPPLLTIFLRRKNILPPQVLKEAVENTHSLTMQQSMREGSGLLLLTPHRYDPTSFKVPIEPTPEEKSRMYPPYEWSSQKGLIIKPNLDRDTYLIRRSDTPGLYWRVHLDRSSKTGSDSSKVLQK
;
A
#
# COMPACT_ATOMS: atom_id res chain seq x y z
N MET A 1 8.02 -26.11 -44.89
CA MET A 1 7.73 -25.69 -43.49
C MET A 1 6.52 -24.77 -43.51
N PRO A 2 5.51 -24.97 -42.65
CA PRO A 2 4.34 -24.10 -42.62
C PRO A 2 4.75 -22.68 -42.21
N LYS A 3 4.17 -21.68 -42.88
CA LYS A 3 4.42 -20.26 -42.63
C LYS A 3 3.67 -19.87 -41.36
N VAL A 4 4.38 -19.76 -40.25
CA VAL A 4 3.79 -19.36 -38.97
C VAL A 4 3.64 -17.85 -38.98
N GLU A 5 2.41 -17.37 -39.14
CA GLU A 5 2.07 -15.96 -39.02
C GLU A 5 1.63 -15.67 -37.58
N TYR A 6 2.44 -14.89 -36.86
CA TYR A 6 2.12 -14.46 -35.50
C TYR A 6 1.14 -13.29 -35.56
N ILE A 7 -0.14 -13.56 -35.32
CA ILE A 7 -1.19 -12.54 -35.25
C ILE A 7 -1.27 -12.03 -33.80
N GLY A 8 -0.69 -10.86 -33.53
CA GLY A 8 -0.76 -10.18 -32.24
C GLY A 8 0.24 -9.03 -32.13
N ARG A 9 -0.06 -8.03 -31.30
CA ARG A 9 0.97 -7.04 -30.91
C ARG A 9 1.86 -7.69 -29.85
N PRO A 10 3.17 -7.88 -30.10
CA PRO A 10 4.07 -8.33 -29.04
C PRO A 10 4.06 -7.30 -27.92
N SER A 11 4.02 -7.76 -26.67
CA SER A 11 4.17 -6.88 -25.51
C SER A 11 5.58 -6.29 -25.52
N LEU A 12 5.71 -5.03 -25.93
CA LEU A 12 6.99 -4.32 -26.02
C LEU A 12 7.73 -4.18 -24.68
N HIS A 13 7.02 -4.40 -23.57
CA HIS A 13 7.49 -4.08 -22.21
C HIS A 13 7.74 -5.31 -21.32
N PHE A 14 7.38 -6.52 -21.78
CA PHE A 14 7.46 -7.72 -20.95
C PHE A 14 8.28 -8.80 -21.64
N TYR A 15 9.32 -9.27 -20.97
CA TYR A 15 10.28 -10.27 -21.48
C TYR A 15 10.27 -11.58 -20.68
N GLY A 16 9.39 -11.69 -19.69
CA GLY A 16 9.28 -12.86 -18.82
C GLY A 16 8.34 -13.94 -19.36
N LYS A 17 8.08 -14.95 -18.52
CA LYS A 17 7.08 -16.00 -18.75
C LYS A 17 5.84 -15.74 -17.91
N PHE A 18 4.75 -16.44 -18.24
CA PHE A 18 3.57 -16.41 -17.38
C PHE A 18 3.79 -17.23 -16.11
N LEU A 19 3.27 -16.74 -14.98
CA LEU A 19 3.41 -17.44 -13.71
C LEU A 19 2.71 -18.81 -13.71
N SER A 20 1.59 -18.92 -14.43
CA SER A 20 0.85 -20.17 -14.64
C SER A 20 1.68 -21.24 -15.36
N GLU A 21 2.42 -20.85 -16.40
CA GLU A 21 3.32 -21.75 -17.14
C GLU A 21 4.46 -22.26 -16.28
N ILE A 22 5.10 -21.34 -15.52
CA ILE A 22 6.16 -21.70 -14.56
C ILE A 22 5.63 -22.69 -13.52
N ALA A 23 4.45 -22.40 -12.94
CA ALA A 23 3.85 -23.25 -11.93
C ALA A 23 3.42 -24.62 -12.47
N ARG A 24 2.92 -24.68 -13.72
CA ARG A 24 2.48 -25.94 -14.36
C ARG A 24 3.65 -26.90 -14.63
N ASN A 25 4.80 -26.37 -15.00
CA ASN A 25 5.97 -27.17 -15.35
C ASN A 25 6.74 -27.72 -14.13
N LEU A 26 6.40 -27.26 -12.92
CA LEU A 26 7.07 -27.65 -11.69
C LEU A 26 6.22 -28.58 -10.83
N LYS A 27 6.89 -29.52 -10.15
CA LYS A 27 6.24 -30.38 -9.14
C LYS A 27 5.62 -29.52 -8.04
N ASN A 28 4.49 -29.97 -7.50
CA ASN A 28 3.75 -29.30 -6.41
C ASN A 28 3.40 -27.83 -6.73
N ARG A 29 3.20 -27.49 -8.02
CA ARG A 29 2.88 -26.14 -8.50
C ARG A 29 3.87 -25.07 -8.03
N ALA A 30 5.16 -25.41 -8.04
CA ALA A 30 6.24 -24.50 -7.67
C ALA A 30 6.21 -24.00 -6.21
N LYS A 31 5.54 -24.72 -5.29
CA LYS A 31 5.53 -24.36 -3.86
C LYS A 31 6.95 -24.28 -3.30
N GLY A 32 7.24 -23.19 -2.58
CA GLY A 32 8.53 -22.88 -1.98
C GLY A 32 9.58 -22.33 -2.95
N ARG A 33 9.26 -22.18 -4.24
CA ARG A 33 10.21 -21.61 -5.21
C ARG A 33 10.20 -20.08 -5.17
N VAL A 34 11.37 -19.52 -5.45
CA VAL A 34 11.57 -18.07 -5.54
C VAL A 34 11.38 -17.62 -6.99
N VAL A 35 10.52 -16.63 -7.18
CA VAL A 35 10.28 -15.98 -8.47
C VAL A 35 10.49 -14.49 -8.37
N ILE A 36 10.88 -13.87 -9.47
CA ILE A 36 11.05 -12.41 -9.58
C ILE A 36 10.18 -11.88 -10.70
N LYS A 37 9.80 -10.61 -10.59
CA LYS A 37 9.29 -9.82 -11.72
C LYS A 37 10.45 -9.11 -12.37
N VAL A 38 10.61 -9.24 -13.68
CA VAL A 38 11.72 -8.63 -14.40
C VAL A 38 11.62 -7.10 -14.32
N THR A 39 10.43 -6.54 -14.52
CA THR A 39 10.21 -5.09 -14.40
C THR A 39 10.56 -4.53 -13.02
N GLU A 40 10.23 -5.24 -11.94
CA GLU A 40 10.55 -4.80 -10.57
C GLU A 40 12.06 -4.90 -10.31
N SER A 41 12.71 -5.96 -10.80
CA SER A 41 14.15 -6.16 -10.64
C SER A 41 15.01 -5.17 -11.44
N GLU A 42 14.49 -4.68 -12.57
CA GLU A 42 15.17 -3.64 -13.36
C GLU A 42 14.97 -2.24 -12.78
N LYS A 43 13.78 -1.99 -12.21
CA LYS A 43 13.42 -0.68 -11.65
C LYS A 43 14.11 -0.42 -10.31
N PHE A 44 14.28 -1.44 -9.48
CA PHE A 44 14.79 -1.31 -8.12
C PHE A 44 16.11 -2.07 -7.99
N LYS A 45 17.14 -1.40 -7.47
CA LYS A 45 18.44 -2.04 -7.17
C LYS A 45 18.34 -2.97 -5.96
N GLU A 46 17.36 -2.72 -5.09
CA GLU A 46 17.15 -3.52 -3.88
C GLU A 46 16.52 -4.88 -4.21
N PRO A 47 16.81 -5.94 -3.43
CA PRO A 47 16.30 -7.28 -3.72
C PRO A 47 14.77 -7.32 -3.65
N CYS A 48 14.15 -7.69 -4.77
CA CYS A 48 12.71 -7.87 -4.91
C CYS A 48 12.42 -9.29 -5.40
N TYR A 49 11.75 -10.09 -4.58
CA TYR A 49 11.42 -11.47 -4.93
C TYR A 49 10.17 -11.96 -4.19
N TYR A 50 9.60 -13.05 -4.71
CA TYR A 50 8.39 -13.67 -4.20
C TYR A 50 8.67 -15.13 -3.91
N ILE A 51 8.25 -15.61 -2.74
CA ILE A 51 8.28 -17.03 -2.39
C ILE A 51 6.87 -17.57 -2.59
N LEU A 52 6.70 -18.46 -3.56
CA LEU A 52 5.38 -19.03 -3.88
C LEU A 52 4.95 -19.99 -2.77
N GLU A 53 3.76 -19.78 -2.21
CA GLU A 53 3.17 -20.71 -1.24
C GLU A 53 2.12 -21.59 -1.89
N ASN A 54 1.18 -20.98 -2.61
CA ASN A 54 0.10 -21.68 -3.28
C ASN A 54 -0.21 -21.03 -4.63
N VAL A 55 -0.36 -21.84 -5.68
CA VAL A 55 -0.80 -21.37 -7.00
C VAL A 55 -2.02 -22.19 -7.43
N ILE A 56 -3.11 -21.50 -7.72
CA ILE A 56 -4.37 -22.10 -8.19
C ILE A 56 -4.65 -21.55 -9.59
N PRO A 57 -4.58 -22.39 -10.64
CA PRO A 57 -4.97 -21.98 -11.98
C PRO A 57 -6.47 -21.71 -12.01
N LEU A 58 -6.89 -20.70 -12.78
CA LEU A 58 -8.29 -20.38 -12.95
C LEU A 58 -8.90 -21.25 -14.05
N MET A 59 -9.64 -22.29 -13.66
CA MET A 59 -10.24 -23.26 -14.59
C MET A 59 -11.31 -22.65 -15.50
N SER A 60 -11.85 -21.47 -15.15
CA SER A 60 -12.79 -20.72 -15.98
C SER A 60 -12.15 -20.06 -17.20
N ASP A 61 -10.82 -20.00 -17.25
CA ASP A 61 -10.08 -19.34 -18.32
C ASP A 61 -9.58 -20.38 -19.34
N GLN A 62 -10.14 -20.34 -20.55
CA GLN A 62 -9.76 -21.25 -21.63
C GLN A 62 -8.32 -21.06 -22.10
N SER A 63 -7.74 -19.87 -21.87
CA SER A 63 -6.34 -19.60 -22.23
C SER A 63 -5.35 -20.34 -21.31
N GLY A 64 -5.77 -20.73 -20.10
CA GLY A 64 -4.90 -21.33 -19.10
C GLY A 64 -3.80 -20.39 -18.56
N VAL A 65 -3.83 -19.12 -18.95
CA VAL A 65 -2.79 -18.13 -18.61
C VAL A 65 -3.01 -17.56 -17.21
N ARG A 66 -4.27 -17.34 -16.79
CA ARG A 66 -4.55 -16.71 -15.50
C ARG A 66 -4.47 -17.70 -14.34
N CYS A 67 -3.80 -17.27 -13.27
CA CYS A 67 -3.77 -18.01 -12.00
C CYS A 67 -3.94 -17.06 -10.81
N ARG A 68 -4.48 -17.57 -9.71
CA ARG A 68 -4.41 -16.91 -8.40
C ARG A 68 -3.22 -17.50 -7.66
N ALA A 69 -2.25 -16.67 -7.34
CA ALA A 69 -1.05 -17.08 -6.62
C ALA A 69 -0.97 -16.34 -5.30
N TRP A 70 -0.62 -17.07 -4.25
CA TRP A 70 -0.31 -16.55 -2.92
C TRP A 70 1.14 -16.87 -2.60
N GLY A 71 1.79 -15.94 -1.93
CA GLY A 71 3.18 -16.09 -1.57
C GLY A 71 3.67 -14.98 -0.67
N ARG A 72 4.85 -15.19 -0.09
CA ARG A 72 5.54 -14.15 0.66
C ARG A 72 6.17 -13.18 -0.30
N ARG A 73 5.82 -11.90 -0.16
CA ARG A 73 6.40 -10.83 -0.98
C ARG A 73 7.53 -10.16 -0.22
N ILE A 74 8.73 -10.24 -0.76
CA ILE A 74 9.88 -9.47 -0.29
C ILE A 74 10.08 -8.34 -1.29
N PHE A 75 9.82 -7.10 -0.86
CA PHE A 75 9.91 -5.93 -1.72
C PHE A 75 10.96 -4.97 -1.18
N ARG A 76 11.95 -4.66 -2.00
CA ARG A 76 13.11 -3.81 -1.67
C ARG A 76 13.75 -4.17 -0.32
N GLY A 77 13.99 -5.47 -0.11
CA GLY A 77 14.58 -6.03 1.11
C GLY A 77 13.62 -6.19 2.30
N ARG A 78 12.37 -5.69 2.25
CA ARG A 78 11.41 -5.84 3.35
C ARG A 78 10.42 -6.95 3.10
N ASN A 79 10.16 -7.75 4.13
CA ASN A 79 9.15 -8.79 4.08
C ASN A 79 7.75 -8.19 4.31
N LEU A 80 6.91 -8.21 3.28
CA LEU A 80 5.51 -7.74 3.32
C LEU A 80 4.52 -8.83 3.73
N GLY A 81 5.01 -10.03 4.06
CA GLY A 81 4.19 -11.17 4.47
C GLY A 81 3.52 -11.89 3.30
N CYS A 82 2.64 -12.82 3.64
CA CYS A 82 1.89 -13.62 2.68
C CYS A 82 0.73 -12.79 2.10
N SER A 83 0.76 -12.55 0.79
CA SER A 83 -0.28 -11.80 0.10
C SER A 83 -0.63 -12.44 -1.25
N LEU A 84 -1.77 -12.04 -1.80
CA LEU A 84 -2.12 -12.37 -3.18
C LEU A 84 -1.16 -11.62 -4.11
N LEU A 85 -0.49 -12.35 -5.01
CA LEU A 85 0.45 -11.74 -5.95
C LEU A 85 -0.32 -10.88 -6.96
N PRO A 86 0.06 -9.61 -7.16
CA PRO A 86 -0.57 -8.75 -8.14
C PRO A 86 -0.12 -9.10 -9.57
N ASN A 87 -1.03 -8.93 -10.53
CA ASN A 87 -0.79 -9.06 -11.97
C ASN A 87 -0.13 -10.38 -12.39
N THR A 88 -0.64 -11.51 -11.90
CA THR A 88 -0.18 -12.86 -12.27
C THR A 88 -0.37 -13.21 -13.76
N HIS A 89 -1.17 -12.42 -14.49
CA HIS A 89 -1.47 -12.61 -15.91
C HIS A 89 -0.45 -11.93 -16.83
N GLU A 90 0.44 -11.08 -16.31
CA GLU A 90 1.47 -10.43 -17.11
C GLU A 90 2.64 -11.41 -17.35
N PRO A 91 3.20 -11.49 -18.58
CA PRO A 91 4.36 -12.35 -18.87
C PRO A 91 5.66 -11.69 -18.40
N ASP A 92 5.77 -11.40 -17.10
CA ASP A 92 6.90 -10.68 -16.50
C ASP A 92 7.67 -11.53 -15.47
N TRP A 93 7.30 -12.80 -15.33
CA TRP A 93 7.82 -13.65 -14.27
C TRP A 93 9.04 -14.44 -14.73
N ARG A 94 10.06 -14.51 -13.86
CA ARG A 94 11.22 -15.38 -14.02
C ARG A 94 11.40 -16.24 -12.78
N LEU A 95 11.54 -17.55 -13.00
CA LEU A 95 11.95 -18.50 -11.98
C LEU A 95 13.45 -18.37 -11.75
N LEU A 96 13.87 -18.25 -10.49
CA LEU A 96 15.28 -18.26 -10.13
C LEU A 96 15.78 -19.68 -9.87
N SER A 97 17.05 -19.89 -10.21
CA SER A 97 17.76 -21.10 -9.79
C SER A 97 17.97 -21.09 -8.26
N PRO A 98 18.15 -22.26 -7.62
CA PRO A 98 18.35 -22.33 -6.17
C PRO A 98 19.53 -21.48 -5.68
N SER A 99 20.65 -21.48 -6.41
CA SER A 99 21.84 -20.69 -6.08
C SER A 99 21.61 -19.19 -6.19
N GLU A 100 20.94 -18.72 -7.26
CA GLU A 100 20.56 -17.31 -7.40
C GLU A 100 19.57 -16.88 -6.30
N ALA A 101 18.63 -17.76 -5.94
CA ALA A 101 17.67 -17.50 -4.89
C ALA A 101 18.34 -17.33 -3.51
N GLU A 102 19.25 -18.23 -3.15
CA GLU A 102 20.04 -18.13 -1.91
C GLU A 102 20.86 -16.84 -1.88
N HIS A 103 21.45 -16.46 -3.01
CA HIS A 103 22.19 -15.21 -3.12
C HIS A 103 21.29 -13.99 -2.85
N LEU A 104 20.13 -13.89 -3.49
CA LEU A 104 19.18 -12.79 -3.25
C LEU A 104 18.63 -12.78 -1.82
N MET A 105 18.38 -13.95 -1.25
CA MET A 105 17.95 -14.06 0.14
C MET A 105 19.04 -13.54 1.09
N SER A 106 20.30 -13.90 0.84
CA SER A 106 21.43 -13.39 1.63
C SER A 106 21.59 -11.87 1.54
N LEU A 107 21.32 -11.28 0.36
CA LEU A 107 21.34 -9.84 0.17
C LEU A 107 20.21 -9.14 0.92
N SER A 108 19.01 -9.74 0.97
CA SER A 108 17.89 -9.17 1.73
C SER A 108 18.11 -9.14 3.23
N THR A 109 18.99 -9.99 3.77
CA THR A 109 19.37 -9.98 5.20
C THR A 109 20.35 -8.84 5.53
N LYS A 110 21.08 -8.31 4.54
CA LYS A 110 22.02 -7.22 4.76
C LYS A 110 21.28 -5.89 4.82
N ALA A 111 21.39 -5.19 5.95
CA ALA A 111 20.70 -3.92 6.20
C ALA A 111 21.01 -2.86 5.14
N ASP A 112 22.23 -2.85 4.58
CA ASP A 112 22.68 -1.86 3.59
C ASP A 112 21.93 -1.93 2.25
N MET A 113 21.29 -3.07 1.96
CA MET A 113 20.56 -3.31 0.70
C MET A 113 19.04 -3.16 0.86
N VAL A 114 18.56 -2.82 2.05
CA VAL A 114 17.14 -2.60 2.33
C VAL A 114 16.77 -1.16 1.98
N ALA A 115 15.62 -0.96 1.34
CA ALA A 115 15.17 0.39 1.03
C ALA A 115 14.99 1.24 2.30
N PRO A 116 15.54 2.47 2.31
CA PRO A 116 15.35 3.39 3.44
C PRO A 116 13.89 3.82 3.53
N ASP A 117 13.48 4.20 4.74
CA ASP A 117 12.22 4.91 4.94
C ASP A 117 12.30 6.27 4.27
N VAL A 118 11.25 6.62 3.51
CA VAL A 118 11.17 7.92 2.84
C VAL A 118 10.36 8.85 3.74
N PRO A 119 10.97 9.89 4.33
CA PRO A 119 10.23 10.87 5.12
C PRO A 119 9.32 11.66 4.19
N VAL A 120 8.05 11.85 4.57
CA VAL A 120 7.05 12.57 3.78
C VAL A 120 6.35 13.61 4.62
N ASP A 121 6.27 14.82 4.08
CA ASP A 121 5.55 15.92 4.70
C ASP A 121 4.04 15.62 4.72
N CYS A 122 3.44 15.78 5.90
CA CYS A 122 2.00 15.67 6.10
C CYS A 122 1.30 17.02 6.03
N ILE A 123 2.04 18.08 5.73
CA ILE A 123 1.58 19.45 5.78
C ILE A 123 1.37 19.93 4.36
N ALA A 124 0.17 20.45 4.10
CA ALA A 124 -0.13 21.16 2.87
C ALA A 124 -0.63 22.57 3.20
N GLN A 125 -0.28 23.54 2.36
CA GLN A 125 -0.90 24.86 2.46
C GLN A 125 -2.39 24.75 2.12
N ALA A 126 -3.21 25.40 2.93
CA ALA A 126 -4.63 25.48 2.66
C ALA A 126 -4.88 26.20 1.32
N PRO A 127 -5.80 25.72 0.47
CA PRO A 127 -6.19 26.44 -0.73
C PRO A 127 -6.70 27.86 -0.39
N PRO A 128 -6.35 28.88 -1.19
CA PRO A 128 -6.65 30.29 -0.87
C PRO A 128 -8.15 30.58 -0.74
N LEU A 129 -8.99 29.89 -1.51
CA LEU A 129 -10.44 30.04 -1.39
C LEU A 129 -10.97 29.50 -0.05
N LEU A 130 -10.41 28.39 0.43
CA LEU A 130 -10.79 27.78 1.69
C LEU A 130 -10.38 28.66 2.87
N THR A 131 -9.20 29.28 2.84
CA THR A 131 -8.78 30.22 3.89
C THR A 131 -9.68 31.46 3.96
N ILE A 132 -10.03 32.06 2.82
CA ILE A 132 -10.97 33.19 2.75
C ILE A 132 -12.35 32.79 3.28
N PHE A 133 -12.84 31.60 2.89
CA PHE A 133 -14.13 31.09 3.37
C PHE A 133 -14.15 30.92 4.90
N LEU A 134 -13.12 30.29 5.46
CA LEU A 134 -13.00 30.06 6.91
C LEU A 134 -12.87 31.36 7.70
N ARG A 135 -12.15 32.36 7.15
CA ARG A 135 -12.06 33.71 7.72
C ARG A 135 -13.41 34.40 7.73
N ARG A 136 -14.13 34.43 6.60
CA ARG A 136 -15.45 35.08 6.49
C ARG A 136 -16.51 34.48 7.40
N LYS A 137 -16.42 33.18 7.69
CA LYS A 137 -17.35 32.46 8.56
C LYS A 137 -16.99 32.54 10.05
N ASN A 138 -15.89 33.20 10.42
CA ASN A 138 -15.38 33.28 11.82
C ASN A 138 -15.26 31.90 12.50
N ILE A 139 -14.90 30.87 11.73
CA ILE A 139 -14.72 29.50 12.25
C ILE A 139 -13.31 29.36 12.87
N LEU A 140 -12.34 30.11 12.34
CA LEU A 140 -10.95 30.06 12.80
C LEU A 140 -10.79 30.79 14.13
N PRO A 141 -10.14 30.17 15.13
CA PRO A 141 -9.83 30.84 16.39
C PRO A 141 -8.84 32.00 16.17
N PRO A 142 -8.92 33.07 16.98
CA PRO A 142 -8.12 34.28 16.79
C PRO A 142 -6.62 34.06 16.97
N GLN A 143 -6.22 33.04 17.73
CA GLN A 143 -4.82 32.66 17.95
C GLN A 143 -4.16 32.17 16.63
N VAL A 144 -4.80 31.21 15.96
CA VAL A 144 -4.34 30.66 14.67
C VAL A 144 -4.25 31.75 13.60
N LEU A 145 -5.18 32.71 13.61
CA LEU A 145 -5.16 33.83 12.67
C LEU A 145 -3.95 34.75 12.89
N LYS A 146 -3.61 35.08 14.14
CA LYS A 146 -2.44 35.93 14.45
C LYS A 146 -1.15 35.28 13.98
N GLU A 147 -0.95 34.01 14.32
CA GLU A 147 0.27 33.27 13.96
C GLU A 147 0.37 33.01 12.45
N ALA A 148 -0.76 32.79 11.77
CA ALA A 148 -0.79 32.68 10.32
C ALA A 148 -0.39 34.01 9.66
N VAL A 149 -0.82 35.16 10.21
CA VAL A 149 -0.52 36.49 9.67
C VAL A 149 0.94 36.87 9.95
N GLU A 150 1.44 36.71 11.18
CA GLU A 150 2.83 37.00 11.57
C GLU A 150 3.84 36.27 10.68
N ASN A 151 3.60 35.00 10.38
CA ASN A 151 4.47 34.20 9.52
C ASN A 151 4.34 34.48 8.03
N THR A 152 3.27 35.15 7.57
CA THR A 152 3.13 35.56 6.17
C THR A 152 3.82 36.88 5.85
N HIS A 153 4.01 37.74 6.86
CA HIS A 153 4.67 39.03 6.68
C HIS A 153 6.17 38.93 6.36
N SER A 154 6.82 37.80 6.70
CA SER A 154 8.22 37.54 6.38
C SER A 154 8.47 37.17 4.91
N LEU A 155 7.41 36.87 4.13
CA LEU A 155 7.54 36.46 2.72
C LEU A 155 7.24 37.64 1.77
N THR A 156 8.22 37.96 0.92
CA THR A 156 8.09 38.89 -0.22
C THR A 156 7.20 38.28 -1.31
N MET A 157 5.91 38.10 -1.03
CA MET A 157 4.94 37.52 -1.97
C MET A 157 3.87 38.51 -2.41
N GLN A 158 3.30 38.25 -3.60
CA GLN A 158 2.18 38.99 -4.17
C GLN A 158 0.98 39.00 -3.20
N GLN A 159 0.22 40.10 -3.20
CA GLN A 159 -0.85 40.38 -2.24
C GLN A 159 -1.95 39.30 -2.21
N SER A 160 -2.29 38.71 -3.36
CA SER A 160 -3.22 37.58 -3.49
C SER A 160 -2.71 36.29 -2.85
N MET A 161 -1.39 36.06 -2.86
CA MET A 161 -0.78 34.92 -2.17
C MET A 161 -0.71 35.16 -0.66
N ARG A 162 -0.55 36.40 -0.20
CA ARG A 162 -0.56 36.76 1.24
C ARG A 162 -1.91 36.52 1.91
N GLU A 163 -3.00 36.83 1.23
CA GLU A 163 -4.35 36.62 1.78
C GLU A 163 -4.69 35.14 1.93
N GLY A 164 -4.16 34.29 1.04
CA GLY A 164 -4.38 32.85 1.05
C GLY A 164 -3.35 32.03 1.82
N SER A 165 -2.13 32.54 1.99
CA SER A 165 -1.03 31.86 2.67
C SER A 165 -1.14 32.02 4.18
N GLY A 166 -0.65 31.03 4.93
CA GLY A 166 -0.62 31.06 6.39
C GLY A 166 -1.24 29.83 7.02
N LEU A 167 -2.46 29.45 6.63
CA LEU A 167 -3.13 28.28 7.21
C LEU A 167 -2.57 26.97 6.65
N LEU A 168 -2.27 26.03 7.54
CA LEU A 168 -1.79 24.71 7.19
C LEU A 168 -2.88 23.66 7.42
N LEU A 169 -2.94 22.67 6.53
CA LEU A 169 -3.83 21.52 6.63
C LEU A 169 -3.02 20.24 6.77
N LEU A 170 -3.52 19.34 7.62
CA LEU A 170 -2.99 17.99 7.70
C LEU A 170 -3.50 17.16 6.53
N THR A 171 -2.59 16.66 5.71
CA THR A 171 -2.88 15.73 4.64
C THR A 171 -2.52 14.32 5.10
N PRO A 172 -3.50 13.47 5.43
CA PRO A 172 -3.22 12.09 5.79
C PRO A 172 -2.84 11.30 4.53
N HIS A 173 -1.79 10.47 4.66
CA HIS A 173 -1.36 9.59 3.58
C HIS A 173 -2.10 8.26 3.65
N ARG A 174 -2.49 7.72 2.48
CA ARG A 174 -3.04 6.37 2.41
C ARG A 174 -1.91 5.36 2.64
N TYR A 175 -2.17 4.35 3.46
CA TYR A 175 -1.21 3.27 3.67
C TYR A 175 -0.98 2.50 2.36
N ASP A 176 0.26 2.53 1.90
CA ASP A 176 0.76 1.66 0.85
C ASP A 176 2.02 0.95 1.36
N PRO A 177 1.98 -0.38 1.53
CA PRO A 177 3.10 -1.16 2.07
C PRO A 177 4.35 -1.14 1.19
N THR A 178 4.23 -0.75 -0.09
CA THR A 178 5.35 -0.68 -1.04
C THR A 178 6.02 0.70 -1.09
N SER A 179 5.37 1.71 -0.52
CA SER A 179 5.83 3.11 -0.61
C SER A 179 6.87 3.48 0.46
N PHE A 180 6.96 2.72 1.56
CA PHE A 180 7.86 2.97 2.70
C PHE A 180 7.86 4.41 3.21
N LYS A 181 6.71 5.10 3.09
CA LYS A 181 6.55 6.48 3.51
C LYS A 181 6.42 6.54 5.03
N VAL A 182 7.26 7.35 5.66
CA VAL A 182 7.17 7.69 7.08
C VAL A 182 6.76 9.16 7.21
N PRO A 183 5.57 9.45 7.76
CA PRO A 183 5.09 10.80 7.91
C PRO A 183 5.95 11.56 8.92
N ILE A 184 6.43 12.76 8.54
CA ILE A 184 7.11 13.66 9.48
C ILE A 184 6.06 14.34 10.35
N GLU A 185 6.31 14.38 11.66
CA GLU A 185 5.45 15.13 12.57
C GLU A 185 5.68 16.64 12.42
N PRO A 186 4.60 17.44 12.36
CA PRO A 186 4.72 18.89 12.26
C PRO A 186 5.39 19.50 13.50
N THR A 187 6.19 20.52 13.27
CA THR A 187 6.81 21.35 14.32
C THR A 187 5.75 22.09 15.14
N PRO A 188 6.05 22.56 16.38
CA PRO A 188 5.07 23.29 17.18
C PRO A 188 4.56 24.57 16.51
N GLU A 189 5.41 25.28 15.76
CA GLU A 189 5.04 26.47 14.99
C GLU A 189 4.10 26.14 13.83
N GLU A 190 4.28 24.99 13.18
CA GLU A 190 3.36 24.54 12.14
C GLU A 190 2.03 24.10 12.72
N LYS A 191 2.04 23.40 13.87
CA LYS A 191 0.83 22.96 14.58
C LYS A 191 -0.06 24.13 14.99
N SER A 192 0.55 25.25 15.39
CA SER A 192 -0.16 26.43 15.84
C SER A 192 -0.93 27.11 14.68
N ARG A 193 -0.46 26.94 13.45
CA ARG A 193 -1.09 27.44 12.21
C ARG A 193 -2.15 26.52 11.61
N MET A 194 -2.47 25.40 12.26
CA MET A 194 -3.40 24.41 11.74
C MET A 194 -4.81 24.58 12.29
N TYR A 195 -5.80 24.45 11.41
CA TYR A 195 -7.18 24.31 11.81
C TYR A 195 -7.92 23.33 10.90
N PRO A 196 -8.59 22.29 11.45
CA PRO A 196 -8.72 21.94 12.89
C PRO A 196 -7.39 21.56 13.57
N PRO A 197 -7.31 21.55 14.91
CA PRO A 197 -6.08 21.23 15.65
C PRO A 197 -5.47 19.89 15.24
N TYR A 198 -4.14 19.77 15.36
CA TYR A 198 -3.40 18.58 14.97
C TYR A 198 -3.89 17.32 15.69
N GLU A 199 -4.18 17.39 16.99
CA GLU A 199 -4.64 16.24 17.78
C GLU A 199 -5.96 15.68 17.24
N TRP A 200 -6.88 16.55 16.83
CA TRP A 200 -8.15 16.13 16.25
C TRP A 200 -7.97 15.58 14.84
N SER A 201 -7.14 16.25 14.03
CA SER A 201 -6.86 15.85 12.65
C SER A 201 -6.07 14.54 12.57
N SER A 202 -5.26 14.23 13.58
CA SER A 202 -4.42 13.03 13.64
C SER A 202 -5.08 11.81 14.30
N GLN A 203 -6.33 11.92 14.82
CA GLN A 203 -7.03 10.80 15.47
C GLN A 203 -7.12 9.52 14.61
N LYS A 204 -7.18 9.67 13.28
CA LYS A 204 -7.23 8.55 12.33
C LYS A 204 -5.84 8.05 11.90
N GLY A 205 -4.78 8.57 12.53
CA GLY A 205 -3.38 8.38 12.16
C GLY A 205 -2.95 9.24 10.97
N LEU A 206 -1.67 9.59 10.92
CA LEU A 206 -1.04 10.25 9.76
C LEU A 206 -0.99 9.32 8.53
N ILE A 207 -0.88 8.01 8.79
CA ILE A 207 -1.06 6.97 7.79
C ILE A 207 -2.38 6.24 8.07
N ILE A 208 -3.32 6.38 7.14
CA ILE A 208 -4.60 5.69 7.22
C ILE A 208 -4.40 4.26 6.74
N LYS A 209 -4.25 3.32 7.70
CA LYS A 209 -4.22 1.90 7.40
C LYS A 209 -5.62 1.41 7.07
N PRO A 210 -5.81 0.64 5.98
CA PRO A 210 -7.07 -0.05 5.79
C PRO A 210 -7.31 -0.96 6.99
N ASN A 211 -8.48 -0.87 7.60
CA ASN A 211 -8.87 -1.84 8.60
C ASN A 211 -8.94 -3.22 7.91
N LEU A 212 -7.94 -4.06 8.13
CA LEU A 212 -7.81 -5.41 7.60
C LEU A 212 -8.57 -6.43 8.46
N ASP A 213 -8.71 -6.11 9.76
CA ASP A 213 -9.45 -6.90 10.76
C ASP A 213 -10.92 -6.48 10.79
N ARG A 214 -11.56 -6.52 9.62
CA ARG A 214 -13.00 -6.29 9.52
C ARG A 214 -13.70 -7.62 9.72
N ASP A 215 -14.57 -7.66 10.71
CA ASP A 215 -15.44 -8.82 10.94
C ASP A 215 -16.53 -8.95 9.87
N THR A 216 -16.58 -8.04 8.89
CA THR A 216 -17.58 -8.05 7.83
C THR A 216 -16.98 -7.90 6.45
N TYR A 217 -17.33 -8.83 5.56
CA TYR A 217 -16.95 -8.82 4.14
C TYR A 217 -18.19 -8.78 3.26
N LEU A 218 -18.12 -8.05 2.16
CA LEU A 218 -19.14 -8.09 1.10
C LEU A 218 -18.64 -9.03 0.01
N ILE A 219 -19.34 -10.15 -0.20
CA ILE A 219 -18.97 -11.17 -1.19
C ILE A 219 -20.06 -11.25 -2.25
N ARG A 220 -19.67 -11.33 -3.52
CA ARG A 220 -20.57 -11.74 -4.60
C ARG A 220 -20.53 -13.26 -4.74
N ARG A 221 -21.68 -13.90 -4.62
CA ARG A 221 -21.83 -15.34 -4.87
C ARG A 221 -22.14 -15.56 -6.35
N SER A 222 -21.65 -16.67 -6.91
CA SER A 222 -22.00 -17.12 -8.27
C SER A 222 -23.52 -17.24 -8.45
N ASP A 223 -24.20 -17.66 -7.39
CA ASP A 223 -25.61 -18.05 -7.43
C ASP A 223 -26.54 -16.82 -7.46
N THR A 224 -26.04 -15.65 -7.02
CA THR A 224 -26.79 -14.38 -7.00
C THR A 224 -25.88 -13.24 -7.48
N PRO A 225 -25.59 -13.14 -8.79
CA PRO A 225 -24.58 -12.23 -9.32
C PRO A 225 -24.92 -10.73 -9.15
N GLY A 226 -26.17 -10.40 -8.82
CA GLY A 226 -26.66 -9.04 -8.58
C GLY A 226 -26.66 -8.59 -7.11
N LEU A 227 -26.37 -9.47 -6.15
CA LEU A 227 -26.45 -9.16 -4.72
C LEU A 227 -25.08 -9.27 -4.05
N TYR A 228 -24.81 -8.33 -3.14
CA TYR A 228 -23.66 -8.39 -2.24
C TYR A 228 -24.10 -8.97 -0.91
N TRP A 229 -23.52 -10.11 -0.54
CA TRP A 229 -23.77 -10.74 0.75
C TRP A 229 -22.80 -10.18 1.78
N ARG A 230 -23.35 -9.62 2.87
CA ARG A 230 -22.55 -9.22 4.04
C ARG A 230 -22.31 -10.44 4.91
N VAL A 231 -21.10 -10.97 4.84
CA VAL A 231 -20.65 -12.09 5.67
C VAL A 231 -20.04 -11.51 6.94
N HIS A 232 -20.62 -11.87 8.08
CA HIS A 232 -20.04 -11.62 9.39
C HIS A 232 -19.16 -12.81 9.75
N LEU A 233 -17.88 -12.57 10.03
CA LEU A 233 -16.99 -13.58 10.59
C LEU A 233 -17.08 -13.50 12.11
N ASP A 234 -17.40 -14.61 12.75
CA ASP A 234 -17.28 -14.71 14.20
C ASP A 234 -15.79 -14.62 14.55
N ARG A 235 -15.42 -13.60 15.34
CA ARG A 235 -14.09 -13.57 15.96
C ARG A 235 -14.00 -14.79 16.84
N SER A 236 -13.17 -15.77 16.47
CA SER A 236 -12.77 -16.81 17.42
C SER A 236 -12.13 -16.09 18.60
N SER A 237 -12.86 -16.01 19.70
CA SER A 237 -12.42 -15.41 20.95
C SER A 237 -11.02 -15.92 21.25
N LYS A 238 -10.07 -15.00 21.41
CA LYS A 238 -8.83 -15.31 22.13
C LYS A 238 -9.26 -16.02 23.41
N THR A 239 -8.93 -17.29 23.52
CA THR A 239 -9.01 -18.07 24.75
C THR A 239 -8.07 -17.42 25.76
N GLY A 240 -8.58 -16.40 26.45
CA GLY A 240 -8.02 -15.84 27.66
C GLY A 240 -8.85 -16.39 28.80
N SER A 241 -8.25 -17.29 29.56
CA SER A 241 -8.68 -17.72 30.88
C SER A 241 -8.97 -16.51 31.76
N ASP A 242 -10.23 -16.34 32.16
CA ASP A 242 -10.59 -15.67 33.41
C ASP A 242 -11.76 -16.44 34.04
N SER A 243 -11.43 -17.66 34.47
CA SER A 243 -12.19 -18.36 35.48
C SER A 243 -11.86 -17.75 36.84
N SER A 244 -12.73 -16.88 37.35
CA SER A 244 -13.18 -16.84 38.76
C SER A 244 -13.62 -15.44 39.18
N LYS A 245 -14.93 -15.24 39.30
CA LYS A 245 -15.58 -14.87 40.58
C LYS A 245 -17.09 -14.89 40.39
N VAL A 246 -17.65 -16.01 40.81
CA VAL A 246 -19.05 -16.13 41.20
C VAL A 246 -19.23 -15.27 42.44
N LEU A 247 -20.12 -14.28 42.37
CA LEU A 247 -20.71 -13.64 43.54
C LEU A 247 -22.21 -13.98 43.52
N GLN A 248 -22.57 -15.02 44.28
CA GLN A 248 -23.91 -15.23 44.77
C GLN A 248 -23.93 -14.90 46.27
N LYS A 249 -24.49 -13.75 46.61
CA LYS A 249 -25.52 -13.51 47.64
C LYS A 249 -25.64 -12.01 47.88
#